data_AF-A0A0D2N0T8-F1
#
_entry.id   AF-A0A0D2N0T8-F1
#
_cell.length_a   1.000
_cell.length_b   1.000
_cell.length_c   1.000
_cell.angle_alpha   90.00
_cell.angle_beta   90.00
_cell.angle_gamma   90.00
#
_symmetry.space_group_name_H-M   'P 1'
#
loop_
_entity.id
_entity.type
_entity.pdbx_description
1 polymer ?
#
loop_
_entity_poly.entity_id
_entity_poly.type
_entity_poly.pdbx_seq_one_letter_code
_entity_poly.pdbx_strand_id
1 'polypeptide(L)'
;MRLCFAKPFVVDRPWRKPGDVIDKDKACPQVIGTVPISATNNTYTATWAVTKSTPKATWYAQVFVECKNGTATGFCQYDTSVNQTYVGTQIIESTPVSMKVAVALCSAIAPVFLAAFFIKEQVLKKKA
;
A
#
# COMPACT_ATOMS: atom_id res chain seq x y z
N MET A 1 6.19 -10.59 8.91
CA MET A 1 6.90 -9.28 8.98
C MET A 1 6.18 -8.29 8.06
N ARG A 2 5.97 -7.06 8.52
CA ARG A 2 5.32 -6.00 7.71
C ARG A 2 6.16 -4.73 7.70
N LEU A 3 5.98 -3.92 6.65
CA LEU A 3 6.58 -2.62 6.48
C LEU A 3 5.58 -1.54 6.90
N CYS A 4 6.01 -0.66 7.80
CA CYS A 4 5.15 0.32 8.47
C CYS A 4 5.64 1.75 8.25
N PHE A 5 4.71 2.69 8.14
CA PHE A 5 5.05 4.11 7.95
C PHE A 5 5.69 4.70 9.21
N ALA A 6 6.84 5.35 9.07
CA ALA A 6 7.48 6.05 10.18
C ALA A 6 6.58 7.15 10.75
N LYS A 7 6.74 7.46 12.04
CA LYS A 7 5.93 8.45 12.77
C LYS A 7 5.73 9.78 12.01
N PRO A 8 6.77 10.40 11.40
CA PRO A 8 6.59 11.63 10.63
C PRO A 8 5.62 11.51 9.43
N PHE A 9 5.48 10.31 8.86
CA PHE A 9 4.61 10.05 7.69
C PHE A 9 3.16 9.67 8.06
N VAL A 10 2.87 9.59 9.36
CA VAL A 10 1.55 9.23 9.91
C VAL A 10 0.79 10.46 10.45
N VAL A 11 1.50 11.48 10.95
CA VAL A 11 0.91 12.66 11.63
C VAL A 11 -0.22 13.31 10.81
N ASP A 12 0.07 13.65 9.55
CA ASP A 12 -0.88 14.39 8.70
C ASP A 12 -1.80 13.48 7.85
N ARG A 13 -1.77 12.15 8.08
CA ARG A 13 -2.53 11.19 7.26
C ARG A 13 -3.34 10.25 8.16
N PRO A 14 -4.55 10.67 8.58
CA PRO A 14 -5.40 9.87 9.47
C PRO A 14 -5.68 8.44 8.99
N TRP A 15 -5.72 8.23 7.67
CA TRP A 15 -5.94 6.91 7.07
C TRP A 15 -4.73 5.96 7.19
N ARG A 16 -3.58 6.42 7.68
CA ARG A 16 -2.36 5.65 7.96
C ARG A 16 -2.09 5.47 9.45
N LYS A 17 -3.02 5.88 10.32
CA LYS A 17 -2.85 5.74 11.78
C LYS A 17 -2.95 4.28 12.22
N PRO A 18 -2.18 3.88 13.24
CA PRO A 18 -2.32 2.57 13.84
C PRO A 18 -3.70 2.41 14.48
N GLY A 19 -4.25 1.21 14.38
CA GLY A 19 -5.49 0.82 15.05
C GLY A 19 -5.20 -0.20 16.17
N ASP A 20 -6.08 -0.27 17.16
CA ASP A 20 -5.89 -1.19 18.31
C ASP A 20 -5.90 -2.66 17.91
N VAL A 21 -6.63 -3.00 16.83
CA VAL A 21 -6.65 -4.35 16.27
C VAL A 21 -5.54 -4.46 15.24
N ILE A 22 -4.52 -5.27 15.53
CA ILE A 22 -3.33 -5.50 14.69
C ILE A 22 -3.71 -5.87 13.25
N ASP A 23 -4.71 -6.73 13.07
CA ASP A 23 -5.17 -7.16 11.75
C ASP A 23 -5.84 -6.03 10.95
N LYS A 24 -6.30 -4.97 11.63
CA LYS A 24 -6.92 -3.79 11.02
C LYS A 24 -5.98 -2.58 11.01
N ASP A 25 -4.71 -2.77 11.37
CA ASP A 25 -3.72 -1.71 11.40
C ASP A 25 -3.40 -1.23 9.96
N LYS A 26 -3.64 0.05 9.71
CA LYS A 26 -3.36 0.71 8.42
C LYS A 26 -1.98 1.36 8.36
N ALA A 27 -1.25 1.39 9.47
CA ALA A 27 0.12 1.89 9.53
C ALA A 27 1.10 0.94 8.82
N CYS A 28 0.77 -0.35 8.75
CA CYS A 28 1.62 -1.42 8.21
C CYS A 28 1.02 -2.13 6.98
N PRO A 29 0.88 -1.43 5.83
CA PRO A 29 0.12 -1.94 4.69
C PRO A 29 0.85 -3.03 3.87
N GLN A 30 2.16 -3.20 4.00
CA GLN A 30 2.92 -4.11 3.15
C GLN A 30 3.42 -5.31 3.96
N VAL A 31 3.07 -6.52 3.51
CA VAL A 31 3.68 -7.74 4.03
C VAL A 31 5.00 -7.96 3.32
N ILE A 32 6.08 -8.03 4.11
CA ILE A 32 7.44 -8.21 3.59
C ILE A 32 7.74 -9.70 3.38
N GLY A 33 7.25 -10.53 4.30
CA GLY A 33 7.46 -11.98 4.28
C GLY A 33 7.21 -12.62 5.63
N THR A 34 7.23 -13.95 5.63
CA THR A 34 7.02 -14.79 6.81
C THR A 34 8.20 -15.72 6.96
N VAL A 35 8.76 -15.81 8.17
CA VAL A 35 9.85 -16.73 8.49
C VAL A 35 9.29 -17.75 9.49
N PRO A 36 9.40 -19.06 9.22
CA PRO A 36 9.05 -20.06 10.21
C PRO A 36 10.05 -20.02 11.37
N ILE A 37 9.52 -19.85 12.58
CA ILE A 37 10.32 -19.79 13.81
C ILE A 37 10.29 -21.17 14.47
N SER A 38 11.44 -21.68 14.91
CA SER A 38 11.56 -22.89 15.72
C SER A 38 12.01 -22.55 17.15
N ALA A 39 11.68 -23.40 18.12
CA ALA A 39 12.14 -23.20 19.50
C ALA A 39 13.65 -23.44 19.69
N THR A 40 14.34 -23.96 18.66
CA THR A 40 15.75 -24.38 18.75
C THR A 40 16.72 -23.29 18.34
N ASN A 41 16.28 -22.32 17.53
CA ASN A 41 17.14 -21.25 17.02
C ASN A 41 16.79 -19.92 17.68
N ASN A 42 17.84 -19.21 18.11
CA ASN A 42 17.71 -17.90 18.78
C ASN A 42 17.86 -16.72 17.83
N THR A 43 18.27 -16.94 16.58
CA THR A 43 18.53 -15.87 15.60
C THR A 43 17.98 -16.26 14.25
N TYR A 44 17.30 -15.31 13.61
CA TYR A 44 16.68 -15.46 12.30
C TYR A 44 17.10 -14.31 11.40
N THR A 45 17.45 -14.63 10.16
CA THR A 45 17.79 -13.63 9.15
C THR A 45 16.83 -13.77 7.99
N ALA A 46 16.30 -12.63 7.53
CA ALA A 46 15.42 -12.58 6.38
C ALA A 46 15.91 -11.51 5.41
N THR A 47 15.92 -11.85 4.12
CA THR A 47 16.19 -10.91 3.04
C THR A 47 14.91 -10.69 2.28
N TRP A 48 14.60 -9.44 1.98
CA TRP A 48 13.44 -9.09 1.16
C TRP A 48 13.82 -8.04 0.14
N ALA A 49 13.12 -8.08 -0.99
CA ALA A 49 13.22 -7.04 -2.01
C ALA A 49 12.11 -6.01 -1.79
N VAL A 50 12.45 -4.71 -1.92
CA VAL A 50 11.44 -3.64 -1.91
C VAL A 50 10.75 -3.63 -3.28
N THR A 51 9.43 -3.82 -3.29
CA THR A 51 8.64 -3.85 -4.52
C THR A 51 8.50 -2.46 -5.12
N LYS A 52 8.42 -2.38 -6.46
CA LYS A 52 8.21 -1.11 -7.19
C LYS A 52 6.89 -0.39 -6.82
N SER A 53 5.90 -1.12 -6.31
CA SER A 53 4.64 -0.56 -5.83
C SER A 53 4.72 0.08 -4.45
N THR A 54 5.87 -0.03 -3.76
CA THR A 54 6.05 0.57 -2.43
C THR A 54 6.12 2.08 -2.56
N PRO A 55 5.20 2.85 -1.95
CA PRO A 55 5.18 4.29 -2.14
C PRO A 55 6.42 4.95 -1.52
N LYS A 56 6.82 6.11 -2.06
CA LYS A 56 7.88 6.93 -1.49
C LYS A 56 7.49 7.38 -0.07
N ALA A 57 8.18 6.81 0.92
CA ALA A 57 8.02 7.16 2.32
C ALA A 57 9.24 6.69 3.13
N THR A 58 9.31 7.14 4.37
CA THR A 58 10.19 6.55 5.38
C THR A 58 9.46 5.42 6.09
N TRP A 59 10.09 4.26 6.16
CA TRP A 59 9.50 3.04 6.67
C TRP A 59 10.33 2.46 7.81
N TYR A 60 9.69 1.66 8.66
CA TYR A 60 10.35 0.73 9.57
C TYR A 60 9.75 -0.67 9.39
N ALA A 61 10.52 -1.71 9.72
CA ALA A 61 10.03 -3.08 9.71
C ALA A 61 9.44 -3.44 11.08
N GLN A 62 8.30 -4.12 11.09
CA GLN A 62 7.70 -4.67 12.29
C GLN A 62 7.56 -6.19 12.16
N VAL A 63 7.93 -6.90 13.22
CA VAL A 63 7.86 -8.35 13.28
C VAL A 63 6.64 -8.73 14.11
N PHE A 64 5.80 -9.57 13.52
CA PHE A 64 4.60 -10.11 14.14
C PHE A 64 4.82 -11.60 14.36
N VAL A 65 4.36 -12.09 15.50
CA VAL A 65 4.30 -13.52 15.81
C VAL A 65 2.87 -13.97 15.54
N GLU A 66 2.73 -14.82 14.53
CA GLU A 66 1.45 -15.41 14.14
C GLU A 66 1.38 -16.85 14.65
N CYS A 67 0.25 -17.22 15.25
CA CYS A 67 -0.04 -18.62 15.57
C CYS A 67 -0.45 -19.38 14.30
N LYS A 68 -0.44 -20.72 14.35
CA LYS A 68 -0.75 -21.61 13.20
C LYS A 68 -2.08 -21.31 12.49
N ASN A 69 -3.01 -20.61 13.14
CA ASN A 69 -4.29 -20.19 12.58
C ASN A 69 -4.24 -18.83 11.84
N GLY A 70 -3.05 -18.25 11.63
CA GLY A 70 -2.88 -16.94 10.98
C GLY A 70 -3.25 -15.74 11.84
N THR A 71 -3.66 -15.94 13.09
CA THR A 71 -3.94 -14.86 14.04
C THR A 71 -2.63 -14.34 14.63
N ALA A 72 -2.36 -13.05 14.48
CA ALA A 72 -1.25 -12.39 15.15
C ALA A 72 -1.56 -12.30 16.66
N THR A 73 -0.79 -13.02 17.47
CA THR A 73 -1.00 -13.08 18.94
C THR A 73 -0.04 -12.18 19.70
N GLY A 74 1.04 -11.75 19.04
CA GLY A 74 1.99 -10.80 19.60
C GLY A 74 2.72 -10.06 18.49
N PHE A 75 3.24 -8.89 18.82
CA PHE A 75 4.13 -8.15 17.94
C PHE A 75 5.28 -7.60 18.76
N CYS A 76 6.45 -7.51 18.14
CA CYS A 76 7.56 -6.76 18.66
C CYS A 76 7.79 -5.59 17.71
N GLN A 77 7.60 -4.38 18.22
CA GLN A 77 8.01 -3.20 17.49
C GLN A 77 9.53 -3.09 17.53
N TYR A 78 10.15 -2.96 16.36
CA TYR A 78 11.54 -2.54 16.30
C TYR A 78 11.60 -1.03 16.54
N ASP A 79 12.43 -0.65 17.50
CA ASP A 79 12.84 0.73 17.78
C ASP A 79 11.71 1.65 18.29
N THR A 80 11.63 1.82 19.61
CA THR A 80 10.86 2.90 20.26
C THR A 80 11.61 4.24 20.20
N SER A 81 12.89 4.23 19.80
CA SER A 81 13.69 5.43 19.62
C SER A 81 13.57 5.90 18.18
N VAL A 82 13.07 7.12 17.99
CA VAL A 82 12.86 7.68 16.66
C VAL A 82 14.24 7.97 16.06
N ASN A 83 14.78 7.12 15.18
CA ASN A 83 15.68 7.46 14.05
C ASN A 83 16.77 6.44 13.66
N GLN A 84 16.99 5.32 14.36
CA GLN A 84 18.15 4.48 14.01
C GLN A 84 17.86 3.43 12.92
N THR A 85 16.60 3.03 12.74
CA THR A 85 16.25 1.86 11.90
C THR A 85 15.25 2.18 10.80
N TYR A 86 15.28 3.40 10.26
CA TYR A 86 14.41 3.80 9.18
C TYR A 86 15.02 3.52 7.81
N VAL A 87 14.19 2.99 6.90
CA VAL A 87 14.55 2.79 5.49
C VAL A 87 13.69 3.72 4.64
N GLY A 88 14.35 4.59 3.87
CA GLY A 88 13.67 5.46 2.90
C GLY A 88 13.51 4.75 1.56
N THR A 89 12.30 4.72 1.01
CA THR A 89 12.08 4.30 -0.37
C THR A 89 11.91 5.54 -1.25
N GLN A 90 12.66 5.63 -2.35
CA GLN A 90 12.57 6.73 -3.33
C GLN A 90 11.72 6.36 -4.56
N ILE A 91 10.92 5.30 -4.47
CA ILE A 91 10.26 4.72 -5.64
C ILE A 91 9.11 5.61 -6.11
N ILE A 92 9.17 6.01 -7.39
CA ILE A 92 8.32 7.05 -8.00
C ILE A 92 6.96 6.50 -8.44
N GLU A 93 6.86 5.21 -8.76
CA GLU A 93 5.62 4.60 -9.28
C GLU A 93 4.65 4.18 -8.16
N SER A 94 4.23 5.16 -7.37
CA SER A 94 3.35 4.98 -6.20
C SER A 94 1.86 5.12 -6.51
N THR A 95 1.49 5.28 -7.78
CA THR A 95 0.09 5.52 -8.18
C THR A 95 -0.75 4.26 -7.93
N PRO A 96 -1.74 4.30 -7.03
CA PRO A 96 -2.57 3.13 -6.74
C PRO A 96 -3.40 2.76 -7.97
N VAL A 97 -3.68 1.46 -8.12
CA VAL A 97 -4.45 0.94 -9.25
C VAL A 97 -5.82 1.61 -9.36
N SER A 98 -6.46 1.91 -8.24
CA SER A 98 -7.74 2.64 -8.20
C SER A 98 -7.66 4.00 -8.89
N MET A 99 -6.57 4.73 -8.70
CA MET A 99 -6.37 6.03 -9.36
C MET A 99 -6.10 5.86 -10.86
N LYS A 100 -5.34 4.83 -11.26
CA LYS A 100 -5.13 4.52 -12.69
C LYS A 100 -6.47 4.25 -13.40
N VAL A 101 -7.36 3.47 -12.77
CA VAL A 101 -8.70 3.16 -13.30
C VAL A 101 -9.59 4.40 -13.37
N ALA A 102 -9.62 5.21 -12.31
CA ALA A 102 -10.42 6.44 -12.28
C ALA A 102 -9.99 7.43 -13.39
N VAL A 103 -8.68 7.59 -13.60
CA VAL A 103 -8.13 8.44 -14.67
C VAL A 103 -8.55 7.93 -16.05
N ALA A 104 -8.48 6.62 -16.29
CA ALA A 104 -8.89 6.03 -17.56
C ALA A 104 -10.40 6.23 -17.84
N LEU A 105 -11.25 6.06 -16.83
CA LEU A 105 -12.69 6.29 -16.97
C LEU A 105 -12.99 7.77 -17.25
N CYS A 106 -12.48 8.68 -16.42
CA CYS A 106 -12.75 10.11 -16.55
C CYS A 106 -12.20 10.70 -17.85
N SER A 107 -11.06 10.21 -18.35
CA SER A 107 -10.49 10.67 -19.62
C SER A 107 -11.25 10.17 -20.85
N ALA A 108 -11.87 8.99 -20.78
CA ALA A 108 -12.64 8.42 -21.88
C ALA A 108 -14.04 9.02 -22.04
N ILE A 109 -14.62 9.61 -21.00
CA ILE A 109 -15.97 10.20 -21.05
C ILE A 109 -16.07 11.29 -22.11
N ALA A 110 -15.18 12.27 -22.10
CA ALA A 110 -15.22 13.41 -23.03
C ALA A 110 -15.21 12.98 -24.53
N PRO A 111 -14.27 12.15 -25.01
CA PRO A 111 -14.26 11.73 -26.40
C PRO A 111 -15.48 10.85 -26.77
N VAL A 112 -15.99 10.04 -25.84
CA VAL A 112 -17.21 9.23 -26.08
C VAL A 112 -18.43 10.12 -26.30
N PHE A 113 -18.63 11.13 -25.46
CA PHE A 113 -19.72 12.09 -25.63
C PHE A 113 -19.60 12.88 -26.94
N LEU A 114 -18.38 13.28 -27.30
CA LEU A 114 -18.11 14.03 -28.51
C LEU A 114 -18.35 13.18 -29.78
N ALA A 115 -17.93 11.91 -29.77
CA ALA A 115 -18.24 10.96 -30.83
C ALA A 115 -19.75 10.69 -30.96
N ALA A 116 -20.45 10.50 -29.84
CA ALA A 116 -21.89 10.30 -29.83
C ALA A 116 -22.65 11.50 -30.41
N PHE A 117 -22.19 12.73 -30.12
CA PHE A 117 -22.75 13.95 -30.70
C PHE A 117 -22.63 13.97 -32.23
N PHE A 118 -21.44 13.70 -32.77
CA PHE A 118 -21.25 13.66 -34.22
C PHE A 118 -22.05 12.56 -34.90
N ILE A 119 -22.13 11.36 -34.31
CA ILE A 119 -22.96 10.27 -34.85
C ILE A 119 -24.43 10.71 -34.92
N LYS A 120 -24.94 11.35 -33.86
CA LYS A 120 -26.31 11.86 -33.83
C LYS A 120 -26.54 12.91 -34.92
N GLU A 121 -25.61 13.85 -35.09
CA GLU A 121 -25.70 14.89 -36.13
C GLU A 121 -25.75 14.28 -37.55
N GLN A 122 -24.90 13.30 -37.84
CA GLN A 122 -24.88 12.61 -39.13
C GLN A 122 -26.16 11.81 -39.39
N VAL A 123 -26.71 11.15 -38.37
CA VAL A 123 -27.98 10.42 -38.48
C VAL A 123 -29.16 11.37 -38.72
N LEU A 124 -29.17 12.54 -38.07
CA LEU A 124 -30.21 13.55 -38.29
C LEU A 124 -30.11 14.17 -39.68
N LYS A 125 -28.90 14.50 -40.15
CA LYS A 125 -28.68 15.00 -41.52
C LYS A 125 -29.12 14.01 -42.60
N LYS A 126 -28.99 12.71 -42.37
CA LYS A 126 -29.46 11.67 -43.31
C LYS A 126 -30.99 11.51 -43.34
N LYS A 127 -31.72 12.04 -42.36
CA LYS A 127 -33.19 11.91 -42.25
C LYS A 127 -33.95 13.14 -42.76
N ALA A 128 -33.28 14.27 -42.95
CA ALA A 128 -33.81 15.48 -43.57
C ALA A 128 -33.57 15.45 -45.08
#